data_AF-A0A7W8IK38-F1
#
_entry.id   AF-A0A7W8IK38-F1
#
_cell.length_a   1.000
_cell.length_b   1.000
_cell.length_c   1.000
_cell.angle_alpha   90.00
_cell.angle_beta   90.00
_cell.angle_gamma   90.00
#
_symmetry.space_group_name_H-M   'P 1'
#
loop_
_entity.id
_entity.type
_entity.pdbx_description
1 polymer ?
#
loop_
_entity_poly.entity_id
_entity_poly.type
_entity_poly.pdbx_seq_one_letter_code
_entity_poly.pdbx_strand_id
1 'polypeptide(L)'
;MSLTTFSTERADAPGGRQADSPAKVTVPSLLEKKLLRRPISAITAYDYASARLVDEAGLDVVLVGDSLAMVMQGHENTLAVTMDEMLLYTRGVRRAVKRALLVADMPFGSYHTDDREALANAIRFVKESGAEAVKLEGGRERAELIRRITAAEIPVMGHIGLTPQSVHRMGGYKVQGKTMQAIDELRTDALALEEAGCFAIVLEGVPRELAHIITEELRIPTIGIGAGPDCDGQILVLHDMMAMTFSPPAKFVRRYADVAGVMRKALEVYRHDVEARTFPADAESYHFSREVRELMHESTEATEPAEPIEAVG
;
A
#
# COMPACT_ATOMS: atom_id res chain seq x y z
N MET A 1 -25.01 -10.95 -0.55
CA MET A 1 -23.76 -10.75 -1.31
C MET A 1 -22.80 -10.01 -0.40
N SER A 2 -21.65 -10.58 -0.07
CA SER A 2 -20.63 -9.89 0.74
C SER A 2 -19.62 -9.26 -0.20
N LEU A 3 -19.38 -7.95 -0.09
CA LEU A 3 -18.34 -7.25 -0.87
C LEU A 3 -16.91 -7.54 -0.35
N THR A 4 -16.79 -8.27 0.76
CA THR A 4 -15.51 -8.57 1.43
C THR A 4 -15.19 -10.06 1.46
N THR A 5 -16.10 -10.91 0.97
CA THR A 5 -15.89 -12.35 0.85
C THR A 5 -15.69 -12.69 -0.63
N PHE A 6 -14.48 -13.07 -1.03
CA PHE A 6 -14.26 -13.63 -2.36
C PHE A 6 -14.94 -14.99 -2.46
N SER A 7 -15.60 -15.27 -3.59
CA SER A 7 -16.03 -16.63 -3.95
C SER A 7 -14.80 -17.54 -3.92
N THR A 8 -14.85 -18.61 -3.13
CA THR A 8 -13.75 -19.56 -2.97
C THR A 8 -13.62 -20.52 -4.15
N GLU A 9 -14.12 -20.17 -5.34
CA GLU A 9 -13.87 -20.93 -6.56
C GLU A 9 -12.42 -20.73 -7.01
N ARG A 10 -11.50 -21.34 -6.26
CA ARG A 10 -10.32 -21.92 -6.89
C ARG A 10 -10.87 -22.93 -7.89
N ALA A 11 -10.54 -22.77 -9.17
CA ALA A 11 -10.72 -23.83 -10.14
C ALA A 11 -10.09 -25.11 -9.55
N ASP A 12 -10.93 -26.10 -9.26
CA ASP A 12 -10.55 -27.37 -8.66
C ASP A 12 -9.51 -28.06 -9.56
N ALA A 13 -8.24 -27.94 -9.20
CA ALA A 13 -7.22 -28.88 -9.61
C ALA A 13 -7.32 -30.11 -8.70
N PRO A 14 -7.60 -31.32 -9.22
CA PRO A 14 -7.76 -32.49 -8.38
C PRO A 14 -6.40 -32.93 -7.83
N GLY A 15 -6.22 -32.90 -6.50
CA GLY A 15 -5.12 -33.60 -5.82
C GLY A 15 -4.10 -32.75 -5.04
N GLY A 16 -4.39 -31.50 -4.68
CA GLY A 16 -3.51 -30.71 -3.81
C GLY A 16 -3.79 -30.96 -2.33
N ARG A 17 -2.80 -31.43 -1.56
CA ARG A 17 -2.81 -31.35 -0.08
C ARG A 17 -3.24 -29.93 0.32
N GLN A 18 -4.10 -29.83 1.34
CA GLN A 18 -4.44 -28.57 1.99
C GLN A 18 -3.12 -27.89 2.39
N ALA A 19 -2.67 -26.91 1.60
CA ALA A 19 -1.40 -26.25 1.85
C ALA A 19 -1.52 -25.57 3.22
N ASP A 20 -0.61 -25.91 4.14
CA ASP A 20 -0.47 -25.17 5.40
C ASP A 20 -0.53 -23.67 5.07
N SER A 21 -1.38 -22.94 5.78
CA SER A 21 -1.48 -21.50 5.58
C SER A 21 -0.07 -20.93 5.74
N PRO A 22 0.46 -20.20 4.74
CA PRO A 22 1.86 -19.79 4.75
C PRO A 22 2.16 -19.02 6.03
N ALA A 23 3.26 -19.40 6.71
CA ALA A 23 3.60 -18.87 8.01
C ALA A 23 3.68 -17.33 8.00
N LYS A 24 3.16 -16.71 9.07
CA LYS A 24 3.22 -15.27 9.30
C LYS A 24 4.67 -14.78 9.22
N VAL A 25 4.91 -13.74 8.42
CA VAL A 25 6.21 -13.06 8.35
C VAL A 25 6.35 -12.15 9.55
N THR A 26 7.48 -12.30 10.24
CA THR A 26 7.84 -11.57 11.45
C THR A 26 9.21 -10.92 11.29
N VAL A 27 9.54 -9.96 12.17
CA VAL A 27 10.87 -9.33 12.20
C VAL A 27 12.01 -10.37 12.25
N PRO A 28 12.00 -11.39 13.14
CA PRO A 28 13.02 -12.44 13.12
C PRO A 28 13.10 -13.22 11.80
N SER A 29 11.98 -13.46 11.13
CA SER A 29 11.99 -14.17 9.83
C SER A 29 12.63 -13.35 8.70
N LEU A 30 12.58 -12.01 8.77
CA LEU A 30 13.29 -11.15 7.82
C LEU A 30 14.81 -11.18 8.05
N LEU A 31 15.24 -11.22 9.31
CA LEU A 31 16.64 -11.43 9.65
C LEU A 31 17.13 -12.81 9.16
N GLU A 32 16.33 -13.85 9.37
CA GLU A 32 16.62 -15.19 8.86
C GLU A 32 16.78 -15.18 7.33
N LYS A 33 15.92 -14.46 6.60
CA LYS A 33 16.04 -14.29 5.15
C LYS A 33 17.38 -13.67 4.74
N LYS A 34 17.84 -12.61 5.41
CA LYS A 34 19.18 -12.03 5.17
C LYS A 34 20.28 -13.07 5.39
N LEU A 35 20.26 -13.77 6.54
CA LEU A 35 21.27 -14.79 6.88
C LEU A 35 21.31 -15.93 5.85
N LEU A 36 20.16 -16.29 5.29
CA LEU A 36 20.03 -17.30 4.25
C LEU A 36 20.19 -16.75 2.82
N ARG A 37 20.49 -15.45 2.66
CA ARG A 37 20.57 -14.75 1.36
C ARG A 37 19.32 -14.94 0.49
N ARG A 38 18.15 -14.98 1.13
CA ARG A 38 16.85 -15.03 0.46
C ARG A 38 16.30 -13.61 0.34
N PRO A 39 15.96 -13.14 -0.88
CA PRO A 39 15.44 -11.79 -1.06
C PRO A 39 14.16 -11.53 -0.26
N ILE A 40 14.06 -10.33 0.32
CA ILE A 40 12.85 -9.82 0.96
C ILE A 40 12.03 -9.03 -0.06
N SER A 41 10.78 -9.43 -0.22
CA SER A 41 9.83 -8.75 -1.10
C SER A 41 8.91 -7.83 -0.31
N ALA A 42 8.99 -6.52 -0.57
CA ALA A 42 8.17 -5.51 0.08
C ALA A 42 7.36 -4.72 -0.96
N ILE A 43 6.16 -4.28 -0.60
CA ILE A 43 5.35 -3.41 -1.45
C ILE A 43 4.47 -2.49 -0.60
N THR A 44 4.11 -1.33 -1.12
CA THR A 44 3.09 -0.51 -0.46
C THR A 44 1.68 -1.04 -0.68
N ALA A 45 0.78 -0.80 0.26
CA ALA A 45 -0.67 -0.95 0.08
C ALA A 45 -1.40 0.01 1.01
N TYR A 46 -2.60 0.45 0.63
CA TYR A 46 -3.30 1.53 1.34
C TYR A 46 -4.75 1.17 1.68
N ASP A 47 -5.40 0.28 0.92
CA ASP A 47 -6.79 -0.10 1.15
C ASP A 47 -6.93 -1.62 1.33
N TYR A 48 -8.14 -2.05 1.74
CA TYR A 48 -8.45 -3.45 1.99
C TYR A 48 -8.29 -4.34 0.74
N ALA A 49 -8.78 -3.89 -0.42
CA ALA A 49 -8.85 -4.72 -1.62
C ALA A 49 -7.45 -4.95 -2.20
N SER A 50 -6.65 -3.88 -2.35
CA SER A 50 -5.28 -4.00 -2.83
C SER A 50 -4.40 -4.79 -1.85
N ALA A 51 -4.50 -4.52 -0.54
CA ALA A 51 -3.71 -5.22 0.47
C ALA A 51 -4.01 -6.72 0.52
N ARG A 52 -5.26 -7.13 0.25
CA ARG A 52 -5.63 -8.55 0.20
C ARG A 52 -4.93 -9.26 -0.95
N LEU A 53 -4.97 -8.68 -2.14
CA LEU A 53 -4.29 -9.24 -3.32
C LEU A 53 -2.77 -9.29 -3.12
N VAL A 54 -2.21 -8.29 -2.47
CA VAL A 54 -0.79 -8.26 -2.10
C VAL A 54 -0.43 -9.39 -1.11
N ASP A 55 -1.23 -9.59 -0.07
CA ASP A 55 -0.97 -10.65 0.92
C ASP A 55 -1.12 -12.05 0.30
N GLU A 56 -2.13 -12.25 -0.55
CA GLU A 56 -2.38 -13.48 -1.31
C GLU A 56 -1.25 -13.80 -2.30
N ALA A 57 -0.60 -12.78 -2.86
CA ALA A 57 0.57 -12.93 -3.72
C ALA A 57 1.86 -13.33 -2.97
N GLY A 58 1.83 -13.39 -1.63
CA GLY A 58 2.93 -13.91 -0.83
C GLY A 58 4.07 -12.93 -0.57
N LEU A 59 3.81 -11.61 -0.69
CA LEU A 59 4.78 -10.57 -0.34
C LEU A 59 5.14 -10.66 1.15
N ASP A 60 6.39 -10.36 1.49
CA ASP A 60 6.88 -10.51 2.86
C ASP A 60 6.52 -9.32 3.74
N VAL A 61 6.55 -8.12 3.17
CA VAL A 61 6.27 -6.87 3.88
C VAL A 61 5.23 -6.07 3.12
N VAL A 62 4.22 -5.60 3.85
CA VAL A 62 3.27 -4.59 3.37
C VAL A 62 3.54 -3.30 4.13
N LEU A 63 3.89 -2.24 3.40
CA LEU A 63 4.11 -0.91 3.96
C LEU A 63 2.91 0.00 3.68
N VAL A 64 2.28 0.51 4.73
CA VAL A 64 1.35 1.64 4.62
C VAL A 64 2.19 2.90 4.68
N GLY A 65 2.68 3.31 3.51
CA GLY A 65 3.61 4.44 3.39
C GLY A 65 2.90 5.79 3.28
N ASP A 66 3.56 6.85 3.74
CA ASP A 66 3.09 8.24 3.61
C ASP A 66 2.96 8.71 2.14
N SER A 67 3.58 7.99 1.21
CA SER A 67 3.31 8.02 -0.24
C SER A 67 1.82 8.01 -0.62
N LEU A 68 0.93 7.51 0.26
CA LEU A 68 -0.51 7.62 0.11
C LEU A 68 -1.01 9.07 -0.07
N ALA A 69 -0.29 10.05 0.47
CA ALA A 69 -0.60 11.46 0.29
C ALA A 69 -0.66 11.82 -1.20
N MET A 70 0.26 11.25 -1.98
CA MET A 70 0.35 11.53 -3.41
C MET A 70 -0.57 10.59 -4.20
N VAL A 71 -0.45 9.28 -3.97
CA VAL A 71 -1.11 8.28 -4.86
C VAL A 71 -2.56 8.01 -4.50
N MET A 72 -2.98 8.25 -3.26
CA MET A 72 -4.38 8.10 -2.81
C MET A 72 -5.09 9.44 -2.67
N GLN A 73 -4.40 10.47 -2.17
CA GLN A 73 -5.01 11.77 -1.85
C GLN A 73 -4.71 12.86 -2.90
N GLY A 74 -3.77 12.65 -3.82
CA GLY A 74 -3.46 13.60 -4.89
C GLY A 74 -2.66 14.84 -4.45
N HIS A 75 -2.03 14.81 -3.26
CA HIS A 75 -1.12 15.86 -2.83
C HIS A 75 0.18 15.89 -3.65
N GLU A 76 0.82 17.06 -3.71
CA GLU A 76 2.09 17.25 -4.44
C GLU A 76 3.29 16.56 -3.78
N ASN A 77 3.20 16.31 -2.47
CA ASN A 77 4.24 15.67 -1.65
C ASN A 77 3.62 14.97 -0.43
N THR A 78 4.44 14.29 0.37
CA THR A 78 3.96 13.51 1.53
C THR A 78 3.75 14.33 2.80
N LEU A 79 4.06 15.63 2.82
CA LEU A 79 4.04 16.43 4.06
C LEU A 79 2.62 16.73 4.58
N ALA A 80 1.62 16.67 3.70
CA ALA A 80 0.24 17.02 4.04
C ALA A 80 -0.49 15.91 4.81
N VAL A 81 -0.04 14.66 4.72
CA VAL A 81 -0.74 13.54 5.37
C VAL A 81 -0.61 13.60 6.87
N THR A 82 -1.74 13.43 7.54
CA THR A 82 -1.84 13.51 9.00
C THR A 82 -1.69 12.15 9.67
N MET A 83 -1.44 12.16 10.98
CA MET A 83 -1.45 10.94 11.81
C MET A 83 -2.77 10.17 11.69
N ASP A 84 -3.91 10.86 11.72
CA ASP A 84 -5.22 10.19 11.73
C ASP A 84 -5.55 9.55 10.36
N GLU A 85 -5.08 10.15 9.27
CA GLU A 85 -5.17 9.56 7.94
C GLU A 85 -4.29 8.30 7.85
N MET A 86 -3.03 8.36 8.31
CA MET A 86 -2.16 7.18 8.34
C MET A 86 -2.78 6.03 9.15
N LEU A 87 -3.40 6.32 10.30
CA LEU A 87 -4.12 5.33 11.10
C LEU A 87 -5.36 4.77 10.38
N LEU A 88 -6.10 5.60 9.64
CA LEU A 88 -7.26 5.18 8.84
C LEU A 88 -6.87 4.16 7.76
N TYR A 89 -5.89 4.51 6.92
CA TYR A 89 -5.42 3.62 5.85
C TYR A 89 -4.83 2.34 6.43
N THR A 90 -4.05 2.44 7.52
CA THR A 90 -3.46 1.26 8.17
C THR A 90 -4.52 0.30 8.71
N ARG A 91 -5.62 0.80 9.30
CA ARG A 91 -6.75 -0.05 9.73
C ARG A 91 -7.39 -0.79 8.54
N GLY A 92 -7.49 -0.15 7.38
CA GLY A 92 -7.99 -0.77 6.16
C GLY A 92 -7.14 -1.97 5.75
N VAL A 93 -5.82 -1.74 5.65
CA VAL A 93 -4.83 -2.76 5.27
C VAL A 93 -4.76 -3.89 6.31
N ARG A 94 -4.80 -3.58 7.60
CA ARG A 94 -4.76 -4.59 8.68
C ARG A 94 -5.86 -5.63 8.57
N ARG A 95 -7.06 -5.23 8.12
CA ARG A 95 -8.19 -6.15 7.94
C ARG A 95 -7.90 -7.21 6.86
N ALA A 96 -7.10 -6.85 5.86
CA ALA A 96 -6.73 -7.71 4.74
C ALA A 96 -5.51 -8.60 5.05
N VAL A 97 -4.42 -8.02 5.54
CA VAL A 97 -3.12 -8.70 5.69
C VAL A 97 -3.18 -9.79 6.78
N LYS A 98 -2.87 -11.03 6.39
CA LYS A 98 -2.75 -12.18 7.30
C LYS A 98 -1.31 -12.67 7.40
N ARG A 99 -0.57 -12.72 6.30
CA ARG A 99 0.79 -13.29 6.24
C ARG A 99 1.89 -12.23 6.34
N ALA A 100 1.87 -11.20 5.52
CA ALA A 100 2.96 -10.23 5.43
C ALA A 100 3.14 -9.45 6.73
N LEU A 101 4.36 -9.01 7.04
CA LEU A 101 4.62 -8.08 8.14
C LEU A 101 4.04 -6.71 7.76
N LEU A 102 3.13 -6.18 8.58
CA LEU A 102 2.50 -4.89 8.35
C LEU A 102 3.32 -3.76 9.00
N VAL A 103 3.96 -2.95 8.17
CA VAL A 103 4.72 -1.76 8.59
C VAL A 103 3.88 -0.51 8.26
N ALA A 104 3.87 0.48 9.14
CA ALA A 104 3.23 1.77 8.87
C ALA A 104 4.23 2.92 8.99
N ASP A 105 4.16 3.88 8.08
CA ASP A 105 4.97 5.09 8.19
C ASP A 105 4.47 6.01 9.30
N MET A 106 5.41 6.53 10.09
CA MET A 106 5.14 7.72 10.86
C MET A 106 5.22 8.93 9.91
N PRO A 107 4.15 9.73 9.75
CA PRO A 107 4.13 10.85 8.82
C PRO A 107 4.97 12.03 9.34
N PHE A 108 5.28 12.96 8.43
CA PHE A 108 6.00 14.19 8.78
C PHE A 108 5.36 14.92 9.98
N GLY A 109 6.20 15.49 10.84
CA GLY A 109 5.76 16.16 12.07
C GLY A 109 5.42 15.22 13.23
N SER A 110 5.02 13.96 12.98
CA SER A 110 4.60 13.04 14.07
C SER A 110 5.71 12.53 14.97
N TYR A 111 6.96 12.64 14.52
CA TYR A 111 8.16 12.18 15.22
C TYR A 111 9.31 13.20 15.18
N HIS A 112 9.04 14.39 14.66
CA HIS A 112 10.04 15.46 14.51
C HIS A 112 10.07 16.43 15.71
N THR A 113 9.02 16.37 16.55
CA THR A 113 8.78 17.29 17.67
C THR A 113 9.40 16.75 18.95
N ASP A 114 8.57 16.33 19.90
CA ASP A 114 8.94 15.83 21.22
C ASP A 114 8.99 14.29 21.22
N ASP A 115 10.00 13.72 21.88
CA ASP A 115 10.20 12.26 21.91
C ASP A 115 9.02 11.51 22.58
N ARG A 116 8.35 12.12 23.56
CA ARG A 116 7.21 11.49 24.23
C ARG A 116 5.99 11.50 23.32
N GLU A 117 5.76 12.59 22.59
CA GLU A 117 4.72 12.65 21.55
C GLU A 117 5.00 11.66 20.43
N ALA A 118 6.26 11.57 19.97
CA ALA A 118 6.68 10.62 18.95
C ALA A 118 6.44 9.16 19.38
N LEU A 119 6.85 8.80 20.61
CA LEU A 119 6.58 7.48 21.17
C LEU A 119 5.07 7.22 21.30
N ALA A 120 4.28 8.21 21.75
CA ALA A 120 2.83 8.07 21.81
C ALA A 120 2.24 7.79 20.42
N ASN A 121 2.70 8.50 19.38
CA ASN A 121 2.27 8.27 18.00
C ASN A 121 2.63 6.87 17.49
N ALA A 122 3.82 6.36 17.79
CA ALA A 122 4.20 4.97 17.47
C ALA A 122 3.28 3.95 18.18
N ILE A 123 2.95 4.19 19.46
CA ILE A 123 2.00 3.35 20.21
C ILE A 123 0.60 3.37 19.57
N ARG A 124 0.15 4.52 19.05
CA ARG A 124 -1.14 4.62 18.34
C ARG A 124 -1.16 3.74 17.09
N PHE A 125 -0.08 3.66 16.31
CA PHE A 125 -0.02 2.74 15.16
C PHE A 125 -0.20 1.28 15.58
N VAL A 126 0.42 0.84 16.66
CA VAL A 126 0.24 -0.54 17.13
C VAL A 126 -1.18 -0.75 17.66
N LYS A 127 -1.65 0.14 18.54
CA LYS A 127 -2.92 -0.06 19.28
C LYS A 127 -4.17 0.22 18.47
N GLU A 128 -4.18 1.30 17.69
CA GLU A 128 -5.37 1.78 17.00
C GLU A 128 -5.47 1.23 15.58
N SER A 129 -4.35 0.99 14.90
CA SER A 129 -4.34 0.52 13.51
C SER A 129 -3.89 -0.91 13.31
N GLY A 130 -3.20 -1.50 14.30
CA GLY A 130 -2.70 -2.87 14.23
C GLY A 130 -1.43 -3.01 13.39
N ALA A 131 -0.68 -1.93 13.18
CA ALA A 131 0.66 -2.04 12.62
C ALA A 131 1.53 -2.92 13.54
N GLU A 132 2.40 -3.72 12.94
CA GLU A 132 3.32 -4.60 13.66
C GLU A 132 4.71 -3.98 13.80
N ALA A 133 4.96 -2.90 13.06
CA ALA A 133 6.17 -2.11 13.07
C ALA A 133 5.88 -0.71 12.53
N VAL A 134 6.76 0.24 12.87
CA VAL A 134 6.73 1.60 12.32
C VAL A 134 7.96 1.88 11.45
N LYS A 135 7.84 2.73 10.44
CA LYS A 135 8.96 3.26 9.65
C LYS A 135 9.15 4.75 9.93
N LEU A 136 10.42 5.16 10.12
CA LEU A 136 10.81 6.55 10.37
C LEU A 136 11.92 6.96 9.41
N GLU A 137 11.85 8.18 8.88
CA GLU A 137 12.90 8.77 8.06
C GLU A 137 13.86 9.62 8.88
N GLY A 138 15.16 9.49 8.59
CA GLY A 138 16.23 10.25 9.22
C GLY A 138 17.38 9.37 9.65
N GLY A 139 18.56 9.97 9.76
CA GLY A 139 19.81 9.29 10.08
C GLY A 139 20.06 9.21 11.59
N ARG A 140 21.33 9.34 11.98
CA ARG A 140 21.76 9.24 13.39
C ARG A 140 21.05 10.21 14.34
N GLU A 141 20.53 11.33 13.84
CA GLU A 141 19.72 12.27 14.64
C GLU A 141 18.44 11.64 15.19
N ARG A 142 17.97 10.52 14.62
CA ARG A 142 16.82 9.75 15.10
C ARG A 142 17.18 8.60 16.04
N ALA A 143 18.47 8.32 16.25
CA ALA A 143 18.91 7.15 17.01
C ALA A 143 18.35 7.12 18.45
N GLU A 144 18.29 8.27 19.13
CA GLU A 144 17.74 8.34 20.50
C GLU A 144 16.24 8.04 20.55
N LEU A 145 15.47 8.62 19.64
CA LEU A 145 14.04 8.33 19.54
C LEU A 145 13.80 6.86 19.20
N ILE A 146 14.56 6.31 18.25
CA ILE A 146 14.44 4.91 17.83
C ILE A 146 14.72 3.98 19.01
N ARG A 147 15.76 4.23 19.81
CA ARG A 147 16.02 3.47 21.05
C ARG A 147 14.84 3.48 22.01
N ARG A 148 14.13 4.61 22.13
CA ARG A 148 12.95 4.71 22.99
C ARG A 148 11.76 3.94 22.45
N ILE A 149 11.52 4.00 21.14
CA ILE A 149 10.45 3.26 20.49
C ILE A 149 10.70 1.74 20.57
N THR A 150 11.93 1.30 20.32
CA THR A 150 12.31 -0.11 20.41
C THR A 150 12.30 -0.61 21.86
N ALA A 151 12.71 0.20 22.83
CA ALA A 151 12.58 -0.13 24.26
C ALA A 151 11.12 -0.25 24.73
N ALA A 152 10.17 0.35 24.02
CA ALA A 152 8.73 0.16 24.21
C ALA A 152 8.16 -1.05 23.44
N GLU A 153 9.03 -1.95 22.97
CA GLU A 153 8.70 -3.18 22.24
C GLU A 153 8.04 -2.95 20.87
N ILE A 154 8.23 -1.77 20.27
CA ILE A 154 7.73 -1.46 18.92
C ILE A 154 8.89 -1.61 17.93
N PRO A 155 8.83 -2.57 16.97
CA PRO A 155 9.87 -2.70 15.96
C PRO A 155 9.93 -1.48 15.03
N VAL A 156 11.14 -1.03 14.73
CA VAL A 156 11.38 0.12 13.87
C VAL A 156 12.12 -0.28 12.59
N MET A 157 11.58 0.12 11.45
CA MET A 157 12.28 0.15 10.17
C MET A 157 12.85 1.55 9.96
N GLY A 158 14.17 1.68 9.80
CA GLY A 158 14.80 2.95 9.47
C GLY A 158 14.61 3.31 7.99
N HIS A 159 14.76 4.58 7.64
CA HIS A 159 14.80 5.04 6.25
C HIS A 159 15.84 6.16 6.08
N ILE A 160 16.87 5.88 5.27
CA ILE A 160 17.94 6.83 4.93
C ILE A 160 18.17 6.90 3.41
N GLY A 161 18.98 7.87 2.98
CA GLY A 161 19.12 8.22 1.58
C GLY A 161 18.19 9.39 1.24
N LEU A 162 17.48 9.29 0.13
CA LEU A 162 16.43 10.24 -0.21
C LEU A 162 15.23 10.00 0.71
N THR A 163 14.98 10.91 1.64
CA THR A 163 13.84 10.87 2.57
C THR A 163 12.78 11.89 2.12
N PRO A 164 11.67 11.48 1.47
CA PRO A 164 10.62 12.37 0.94
C PRO A 164 10.10 13.42 1.93
N GLN A 165 10.05 13.12 3.24
CA GLN A 165 9.61 14.08 4.26
C GLN A 165 10.59 15.26 4.43
N SER A 166 11.81 15.16 3.88
CA SER A 166 12.79 16.23 3.78
C SER A 166 12.80 16.96 2.43
N VAL A 167 11.78 16.79 1.56
CA VAL A 167 11.79 17.29 0.18
C VAL A 167 12.18 18.77 0.04
N HIS A 168 11.71 19.65 0.95
CA HIS A 168 12.06 21.07 0.92
C HIS A 168 13.49 21.34 1.36
N ARG A 169 14.00 20.62 2.37
CA ARG A 169 15.42 20.69 2.79
C ARG A 169 16.35 20.19 1.68
N MET A 170 15.95 19.15 0.96
CA MET A 170 16.74 18.54 -0.13
C MET A 170 16.60 19.30 -1.46
N GLY A 171 15.61 20.18 -1.58
CA GLY A 171 15.28 20.89 -2.81
C GLY A 171 14.82 19.93 -3.92
N GLY A 172 13.96 18.97 -3.57
CA GLY A 172 13.38 17.98 -4.48
C GLY A 172 13.93 16.55 -4.33
N TYR A 173 13.39 15.63 -5.13
CA TYR A 173 13.76 14.21 -5.14
C TYR A 173 15.08 13.96 -5.87
N LYS A 174 16.19 14.03 -5.13
CA LYS A 174 17.55 13.87 -5.68
C LYS A 174 18.23 12.64 -5.13
N VAL A 175 19.03 11.99 -5.97
CA VAL A 175 19.91 10.89 -5.57
C VAL A 175 20.94 11.39 -4.55
N GLN A 176 21.07 10.67 -3.43
CA GLN A 176 22.00 10.96 -2.32
C GLN A 176 23.32 10.20 -2.44
N GLY A 177 24.30 10.44 -1.57
CA GLY A 177 25.55 9.65 -1.53
C GLY A 177 26.47 9.83 -2.74
N LYS A 178 26.52 11.03 -3.34
CA LYS A 178 27.33 11.32 -4.56
C LYS A 178 28.74 11.81 -4.28
N THR A 179 29.05 12.15 -3.04
CA THR A 179 30.38 12.65 -2.61
C THR A 179 30.91 11.75 -1.51
N MET A 180 32.24 11.73 -1.31
CA MET A 180 32.84 10.92 -0.24
C MET A 180 32.26 11.27 1.13
N GLN A 181 32.07 12.56 1.42
CA GLN A 181 31.42 13.01 2.64
C GLN A 181 30.00 12.45 2.79
N ALA A 182 29.16 12.53 1.74
CA ALA A 182 27.79 12.00 1.80
C ALA A 182 27.74 10.47 1.89
N ILE A 183 28.75 9.77 1.35
CA ILE A 183 28.93 8.33 1.50
C ILE A 183 29.22 7.98 2.97
N ASP A 184 30.18 8.67 3.60
CA ASP A 184 30.55 8.44 5.00
C ASP A 184 29.41 8.80 5.96
N GLU A 185 28.68 9.88 5.67
CA GLU A 185 27.49 10.27 6.43
C GLU A 185 26.40 9.19 6.38
N LEU A 186 26.05 8.68 5.19
CA LEU A 186 25.03 7.63 5.04
C LEU A 186 25.44 6.30 5.70
N ARG A 187 26.72 5.93 5.62
CA ARG A 187 27.23 4.74 6.32
C ARG A 187 27.15 4.91 7.83
N THR A 188 27.54 6.08 8.34
CA THR A 188 27.45 6.41 9.77
C THR A 188 26.00 6.39 10.24
N ASP A 189 25.08 6.96 9.46
CA ASP A 189 23.66 6.94 9.76
C ASP A 189 23.11 5.52 9.80
N ALA A 190 23.45 4.69 8.81
CA ALA A 190 23.03 3.28 8.76
C ALA A 190 23.46 2.50 10.02
N LEU A 191 24.73 2.63 10.43
CA LEU A 191 25.26 1.97 11.62
C LEU A 191 24.60 2.49 12.91
N ALA A 192 24.39 3.81 13.01
CA ALA A 192 23.73 4.40 14.16
C ALA A 192 22.27 3.96 14.31
N LEU A 193 21.57 3.76 13.18
CA LEU A 193 20.20 3.23 13.17
C LEU A 193 20.16 1.75 13.57
N GLU A 194 21.10 0.93 13.10
CA GLU A 194 21.23 -0.45 13.56
C GLU A 194 21.49 -0.52 15.07
N GLU A 195 22.45 0.28 15.57
CA GLU A 195 22.77 0.34 17.00
C GLU A 195 21.58 0.81 17.84
N ALA A 196 20.75 1.70 17.29
CA ALA A 196 19.53 2.16 17.95
C ALA A 196 18.41 1.09 18.03
N GLY A 197 18.56 -0.03 17.31
CA GLY A 197 17.62 -1.15 17.34
C GLY A 197 16.66 -1.23 16.16
N CYS A 198 16.93 -0.53 15.04
CA CYS A 198 16.19 -0.79 13.81
C CYS A 198 16.32 -2.26 13.42
N PHE A 199 15.21 -2.89 13.00
CA PHE A 199 15.25 -4.28 12.55
C PHE A 199 15.56 -4.42 11.06
N ALA A 200 15.39 -3.34 10.28
CA ALA A 200 15.71 -3.23 8.87
C ALA A 200 15.87 -1.75 8.51
N ILE A 201 16.51 -1.45 7.39
CA ILE A 201 16.69 -0.07 6.89
C ILE A 201 16.32 0.01 5.42
N VAL A 202 15.43 0.95 5.07
CA VAL A 202 15.18 1.33 3.68
C VAL A 202 16.31 2.23 3.19
N LEU A 203 16.85 1.90 2.01
CA LEU A 203 17.81 2.71 1.27
C LEU A 203 17.13 3.26 0.02
N GLU A 204 16.83 4.55 -0.01
CA GLU A 204 16.14 5.19 -1.14
C GLU A 204 17.07 6.10 -1.94
N GLY A 205 17.06 5.95 -3.27
CA GLY A 205 17.74 6.87 -4.18
C GLY A 205 19.24 7.04 -3.89
N VAL A 206 19.95 5.94 -3.66
CA VAL A 206 21.41 5.91 -3.43
C VAL A 206 22.13 5.15 -4.56
N PRO A 207 23.41 5.47 -4.86
CA PRO A 207 24.23 4.69 -5.78
C PRO A 207 24.28 3.21 -5.39
N ARG A 208 24.23 2.33 -6.40
CA ARG A 208 24.26 0.88 -6.21
C ARG A 208 25.45 0.43 -5.36
N GLU A 209 26.62 0.98 -5.64
CA GLU A 209 27.87 0.63 -4.96
C GLU A 209 27.81 1.00 -3.48
N LEU A 210 27.22 2.16 -3.16
CA LEU A 210 27.02 2.57 -1.76
C LEU A 210 26.02 1.68 -1.04
N ALA A 211 24.91 1.34 -1.70
CA ALA A 211 23.92 0.42 -1.12
C ALA A 211 24.51 -0.96 -0.84
N HIS A 212 25.35 -1.47 -1.74
CA HIS A 212 26.08 -2.72 -1.54
C HIS A 212 27.02 -2.64 -0.32
N ILE A 213 27.81 -1.57 -0.20
CA ILE A 213 28.70 -1.34 0.96
C ILE A 213 27.91 -1.34 2.26
N ILE A 214 26.82 -0.57 2.34
CA ILE A 214 25.97 -0.50 3.53
C ILE A 214 25.34 -1.87 3.84
N THR A 215 24.90 -2.60 2.82
CA THR A 215 24.26 -3.91 3.00
C THR A 215 25.21 -4.97 3.58
N GLU A 216 26.48 -4.96 3.16
CA GLU A 216 27.53 -5.84 3.69
C GLU A 216 27.97 -5.43 5.12
N GLU A 217 27.94 -4.14 5.45
CA GLU A 217 28.33 -3.64 6.77
C GLU A 217 27.26 -3.90 7.85
N LEU A 218 25.99 -3.91 7.48
CA LEU A 218 24.88 -4.13 8.41
C LEU A 218 24.58 -5.61 8.65
N ARG A 219 24.26 -5.94 9.90
CA ARG A 219 23.74 -7.24 10.34
C ARG A 219 22.23 -7.35 10.12
N ILE A 220 21.53 -6.24 10.05
CA ILE A 220 20.09 -6.17 9.73
C ILE A 220 19.82 -6.07 8.22
N PRO A 221 18.61 -6.45 7.74
CA PRO A 221 18.25 -6.33 6.33
C PRO A 221 18.19 -4.89 5.81
N THR A 222 18.70 -4.68 4.60
CA THR A 222 18.47 -3.48 3.80
C THR A 222 17.36 -3.71 2.78
N ILE A 223 16.46 -2.73 2.61
CA ILE A 223 15.37 -2.75 1.63
C ILE A 223 15.60 -1.61 0.63
N GLY A 224 15.93 -1.95 -0.61
CA GLY A 224 16.24 -0.96 -1.64
C GLY A 224 15.00 -0.41 -2.35
N ILE A 225 15.02 0.89 -2.65
CA ILE A 225 14.15 1.52 -3.65
C ILE A 225 14.97 2.54 -4.44
N GLY A 226 15.34 2.16 -5.67
CA GLY A 226 16.34 2.91 -6.42
C GLY A 226 17.76 2.87 -5.82
N ALA A 227 18.08 1.78 -5.11
CA ALA A 227 19.37 1.50 -4.50
C ALA A 227 20.14 0.35 -5.18
N GLY A 228 19.65 -0.14 -6.32
CA GLY A 228 20.25 -1.28 -7.03
C GLY A 228 19.89 -2.63 -6.42
N PRO A 229 20.39 -3.73 -7.02
CA PRO A 229 19.96 -5.09 -6.70
C PRO A 229 20.65 -5.70 -5.47
N ASP A 230 21.69 -5.07 -4.92
CA ASP A 230 22.55 -5.67 -3.89
C ASP A 230 22.05 -5.43 -2.45
N CYS A 231 20.84 -4.86 -2.28
CA CYS A 231 20.13 -4.84 -0.99
C CYS A 231 19.52 -6.21 -0.68
N ASP A 232 19.28 -6.52 0.60
CA ASP A 232 18.66 -7.79 1.03
C ASP A 232 17.20 -7.95 0.56
N GLY A 233 16.54 -6.83 0.25
CA GLY A 233 15.20 -6.79 -0.30
C GLY A 233 14.94 -5.57 -1.16
N GLN A 234 13.73 -5.49 -1.71
CA GLN A 234 13.29 -4.39 -2.56
C GLN A 234 11.87 -3.97 -2.20
N ILE A 235 11.58 -2.68 -2.35
CA ILE A 235 10.24 -2.11 -2.23
C ILE A 235 9.90 -1.21 -3.42
N LEU A 236 8.63 -1.20 -3.82
CA LEU A 236 8.06 -0.21 -4.74
C LEU A 236 6.73 0.31 -4.20
N VAL A 237 6.33 1.48 -4.69
CA VAL A 237 4.95 1.95 -4.57
C VAL A 237 4.07 1.11 -5.50
N LEU A 238 3.02 0.49 -4.97
CA LEU A 238 2.12 -0.38 -5.75
C LEU A 238 1.57 0.34 -6.99
N HIS A 239 1.22 1.61 -6.85
CA HIS A 239 0.63 2.40 -7.93
C HIS A 239 1.62 2.63 -9.07
N ASP A 240 2.90 2.84 -8.76
CA ASP A 240 3.95 3.03 -9.77
C ASP A 240 4.15 1.77 -10.62
N MET A 241 4.23 0.61 -9.97
CA MET A 241 4.42 -0.66 -10.68
C MET A 241 3.19 -1.10 -11.48
N MET A 242 2.00 -0.64 -11.10
CA MET A 242 0.73 -0.92 -11.78
C MET A 242 0.35 0.15 -12.82
N ALA A 243 1.23 1.14 -13.06
CA ALA A 243 0.97 2.29 -13.93
C ALA A 243 -0.29 3.10 -13.55
N MET A 244 -0.59 3.19 -12.26
CA MET A 244 -1.67 4.01 -11.70
C MET A 244 -1.18 5.36 -11.17
N THR A 245 0.04 5.78 -11.52
CA THR A 245 0.55 7.13 -11.29
C THR A 245 0.53 7.95 -12.59
N PHE A 246 0.24 9.25 -12.46
CA PHE A 246 -0.01 10.14 -13.60
C PHE A 246 1.18 11.07 -13.93
N SER A 247 2.32 10.82 -13.29
CA SER A 247 3.58 11.51 -13.57
C SER A 247 4.57 10.58 -14.28
N PRO A 248 5.60 11.12 -14.97
CA PRO A 248 6.67 10.28 -15.50
C PRO A 248 7.27 9.40 -14.40
N PRO A 249 7.43 8.09 -14.64
CA PRO A 249 7.93 7.19 -13.61
C PRO A 249 9.39 7.53 -13.29
N ALA A 250 9.75 7.41 -12.01
CA ALA A 250 11.16 7.50 -11.60
C ALA A 250 11.98 6.40 -12.28
N LYS A 251 13.27 6.67 -12.52
CA LYS A 251 14.17 5.75 -13.25
C LYS A 251 14.21 4.33 -12.67
N PHE A 252 14.02 4.18 -11.36
CA PHE A 252 14.08 2.89 -10.67
C PHE A 252 12.79 2.07 -10.75
N VAL A 253 11.69 2.64 -11.26
CA VAL A 253 10.41 1.96 -11.34
C VAL A 253 10.37 1.03 -12.56
N ARG A 254 10.05 -0.24 -12.31
CA ARG A 254 9.60 -1.17 -13.35
C ARG A 254 8.08 -1.28 -13.28
N ARG A 255 7.40 -1.07 -14.42
CA ARG A 255 5.97 -1.35 -14.57
C ARG A 255 5.77 -2.82 -14.88
N TYR A 256 4.91 -3.49 -14.13
CA TYR A 256 4.55 -4.89 -14.29
C TYR A 256 3.18 -5.07 -14.95
N ALA A 257 2.33 -4.04 -14.93
CA ALA A 257 1.03 -4.00 -15.62
C ALA A 257 0.63 -2.55 -15.96
N ASP A 258 -0.33 -2.39 -16.88
CA ASP A 258 -1.02 -1.12 -17.16
C ASP A 258 -2.47 -1.18 -16.65
N VAL A 259 -2.64 -1.08 -15.33
CA VAL A 259 -3.96 -1.15 -14.70
C VAL A 259 -4.79 0.07 -15.03
N ALA A 260 -4.18 1.25 -15.15
CA ALA A 260 -4.89 2.45 -15.56
C ALA A 260 -5.47 2.32 -16.98
N GLY A 261 -4.73 1.73 -17.91
CA GLY A 261 -5.25 1.40 -19.25
C GLY A 261 -6.46 0.48 -19.21
N VAL A 262 -6.39 -0.61 -18.42
CA VAL A 262 -7.50 -1.55 -18.23
C VAL A 262 -8.73 -0.85 -17.64
N MET A 263 -8.55 -0.05 -16.59
CA MET A 263 -9.66 0.68 -15.95
C MET A 263 -10.30 1.68 -16.90
N ARG A 264 -9.51 2.50 -17.62
CA ARG A 264 -10.05 3.44 -18.61
C ARG A 264 -10.87 2.73 -19.66
N LYS A 265 -10.35 1.62 -20.20
CA LYS A 265 -11.06 0.86 -21.22
C LYS A 265 -12.39 0.28 -20.69
N ALA A 266 -12.38 -0.28 -19.49
CA ALA A 266 -13.60 -0.80 -18.87
C ALA A 266 -14.66 0.31 -18.65
N LEU A 267 -14.24 1.49 -18.19
CA LEU A 267 -15.12 2.64 -18.00
C LEU A 267 -15.69 3.17 -19.33
N GLU A 268 -14.87 3.22 -20.38
CA GLU A 268 -15.32 3.60 -21.73
C GLU A 268 -16.36 2.64 -22.30
N VAL A 269 -16.14 1.33 -22.12
CA VAL A 269 -17.08 0.28 -22.55
C VAL A 269 -18.38 0.39 -21.76
N TYR A 270 -18.30 0.50 -20.43
CA TYR A 270 -19.48 0.69 -19.59
C TYR A 270 -20.31 1.92 -20.00
N ARG A 271 -19.65 3.07 -20.24
CA ARG A 271 -20.33 4.27 -20.74
C ARG A 271 -21.03 3.99 -22.08
N HIS A 272 -20.34 3.34 -23.02
CA HIS A 272 -20.93 2.99 -24.32
C HIS A 272 -22.15 2.09 -24.18
N ASP A 273 -22.09 1.07 -23.32
CA ASP A 273 -23.19 0.14 -23.12
C ASP A 273 -24.43 0.82 -22.50
N VAL A 274 -24.21 1.78 -21.60
CA VAL A 274 -25.28 2.63 -21.03
C VAL A 274 -25.88 3.54 -22.11
N GLU A 275 -25.04 4.23 -22.89
CA GLU A 275 -25.49 5.13 -23.96
C GLU A 275 -26.25 4.38 -25.07
N ALA A 276 -25.83 3.16 -25.39
CA ALA A 276 -26.48 2.26 -26.35
C ALA A 276 -27.70 1.53 -25.77
N ARG A 277 -27.96 1.65 -24.47
CA ARG A 277 -28.99 0.90 -23.72
C ARG A 277 -28.85 -0.62 -23.86
N THR A 278 -27.62 -1.10 -24.03
CA THR A 278 -27.29 -2.54 -23.95
C THR A 278 -27.01 -2.98 -22.52
N PHE A 279 -26.69 -2.03 -21.62
CA PHE A 279 -26.63 -2.23 -20.18
C PHE A 279 -27.61 -1.32 -19.43
N PRO A 280 -28.35 -1.84 -18.41
CA PRO A 280 -28.50 -3.27 -18.15
C PRO A 280 -29.32 -3.95 -19.25
N ALA A 281 -28.98 -5.19 -19.56
CA ALA A 281 -29.81 -6.08 -20.36
C ALA A 281 -30.96 -6.66 -19.51
N ASP A 282 -31.91 -7.35 -20.15
CA ASP A 282 -33.01 -8.04 -19.46
C ASP A 282 -32.51 -9.07 -18.44
N ALA A 283 -31.43 -9.79 -18.77
CA ALA A 283 -30.80 -10.78 -17.88
C ALA A 283 -30.14 -10.16 -16.63
N GLU A 284 -29.87 -8.86 -16.65
CA GLU A 284 -29.29 -8.08 -15.54
C GLU A 284 -30.37 -7.29 -14.80
N SER A 285 -31.64 -7.48 -15.18
CA SER A 285 -32.79 -6.77 -14.66
C SER A 285 -33.64 -7.69 -13.78
N TYR A 286 -34.25 -7.10 -12.75
CA TYR A 286 -35.23 -7.81 -11.94
C TYR A 286 -36.62 -7.64 -12.53
N HIS A 287 -37.33 -8.75 -12.60
CA HIS A 287 -38.69 -8.81 -13.13
C HIS A 287 -39.71 -8.88 -12.01
N PHE A 288 -40.89 -8.30 -12.24
CA PHE A 288 -42.05 -8.60 -11.40
C PHE A 288 -42.26 -10.12 -11.32
N SER A 289 -42.68 -10.60 -10.15
CA SER A 289 -43.21 -11.95 -10.04
C SER A 289 -44.42 -12.10 -10.94
N ARG A 290 -44.72 -13.35 -11.32
CA ARG A 290 -45.88 -13.65 -12.17
C ARG A 290 -47.19 -13.10 -11.61
N GLU A 291 -47.41 -13.27 -10.31
CA GLU A 291 -48.62 -12.79 -9.60
C GLU A 291 -48.77 -11.26 -9.70
N VAL A 292 -47.67 -10.52 -9.53
CA VAL A 292 -47.69 -9.05 -9.65
C VAL A 292 -47.94 -8.64 -11.10
N ARG A 293 -47.42 -9.37 -12.09
CA ARG A 293 -47.71 -9.11 -13.52
C ARG A 293 -49.19 -9.32 -13.84
N GLU A 294 -49.80 -10.38 -13.33
CA GLU A 294 -51.22 -10.70 -13.54
C GLU A 294 -52.13 -9.61 -12.94
N LEU A 295 -51.87 -9.19 -11.69
CA LEU A 295 -52.62 -8.10 -11.03
C LEU A 295 -52.50 -6.74 -11.73
N MET A 296 -51.32 -6.44 -12.28
CA MET A 296 -51.10 -5.21 -13.06
C MET A 296 -51.85 -5.25 -14.39
N HIS A 297 -51.95 -6.41 -15.04
CA HIS A 297 -52.73 -6.57 -16.27
C HIS A 297 -54.23 -6.32 -16.01
N GLU A 298 -54.79 -6.93 -14.97
CA GLU A 298 -56.21 -6.73 -14.58
C GLU A 298 -56.52 -5.27 -14.22
N SER A 299 -55.58 -4.57 -13.60
CA SER A 299 -55.72 -3.15 -13.24
C SER A 299 -55.63 -2.21 -14.44
N THR A 300 -54.89 -2.59 -15.49
CA THR A 300 -54.70 -1.75 -16.68
C THR A 300 -55.88 -1.90 -17.66
N GLU A 301 -56.46 -3.09 -17.79
CA GLU A 301 -57.68 -3.33 -18.59
C GLU A 301 -58.93 -2.65 -18.00
N ALA A 302 -58.97 -2.41 -16.68
CA ALA A 302 -60.04 -1.66 -16.03
C ALA A 302 -60.04 -0.14 -16.36
N THR A 303 -59.07 0.35 -17.13
CA THR A 303 -58.87 1.78 -17.44
C THR A 303 -58.81 2.06 -18.95
N GLU A 304 -59.65 1.41 -19.76
CA GLU A 304 -59.84 1.86 -21.16
C GLU A 304 -60.50 3.26 -21.20
N PRO A 305 -60.07 4.17 -22.09
CA PRO A 305 -60.66 5.50 -22.21
C PRO A 305 -62.08 5.38 -22.80
N ALA A 306 -63.04 6.03 -22.15
CA ALA A 306 -64.41 6.16 -22.66
C ALA A 306 -64.40 6.71 -24.10
N GLU A 307 -65.21 6.09 -24.96
CA GLU A 307 -65.43 6.48 -26.36
C GLU A 307 -65.68 8.00 -26.52
N PRO A 308 -65.26 8.60 -27.65
CA PRO A 308 -65.42 10.03 -27.87
C PRO A 308 -66.90 10.39 -27.92
N ILE A 309 -67.31 11.35 -27.08
CA ILE A 309 -68.64 11.94 -27.13
C ILE A 309 -68.78 12.63 -28.50
N GLU A 310 -69.64 12.08 -29.35
CA GLU A 310 -70.11 12.77 -30.57
C GLU A 310 -70.72 14.11 -30.16
N ALA A 311 -70.13 15.21 -30.65
CA ALA A 311 -70.69 16.53 -30.50
C ALA A 311 -71.95 16.64 -31.37
N VAL A 312 -73.11 16.52 -30.75
CA VAL A 312 -74.40 16.88 -31.33
C VAL A 312 -74.72 18.32 -30.93
N GLY A 313 -74.82 19.21 -31.93
CA GLY A 313 -75.51 20.51 -31.84
C GLY A 313 -74.61 21.73 -31.77
#